data_AF-A0A8T4A4B8-F1
#
_entry.id   AF-A0A8T4A4B8-F1
#
_cell.length_a   1.000
_cell.length_b   1.000
_cell.length_c   1.000
_cell.angle_alpha   90.00
_cell.angle_beta   90.00
_cell.angle_gamma   90.00
#
_symmetry.space_group_name_H-M   'P 1'
#
loop_
_entity.id
_entity.type
_entity.pdbx_description
1 polymer ?
#
loop_
_entity_poly.entity_id
_entity_poly.type
_entity_poly.pdbx_seq_one_letter_code
_entity_poly.pdbx_strand_id
1 'polypeptide(L)' 'MSLEEKVLLLVREKGEASAEDIAFEIDVPVEKVVEILKGMKSIGLLIEADTSKASDR' A
#
# COMPACT_ATOMS: atom_id res chain seq x y z
N MET A 1 1.83 1.06 -17.79
CA MET A 1 1.96 1.24 -16.34
C MET A 1 1.95 -0.13 -15.69
N SER A 2 2.95 -0.43 -14.88
CA SER A 2 3.12 -1.71 -14.18
C SER A 2 2.19 -1.82 -12.97
N LEU A 3 2.03 -3.02 -12.43
CA LEU A 3 1.23 -3.24 -11.22
C LEU A 3 1.87 -2.53 -10.01
N GLU A 4 3.20 -2.58 -9.90
CA GLU A 4 3.97 -1.89 -8.85
C GLU A 4 3.79 -0.37 -8.93
N GLU A 5 3.84 0.21 -10.13
CA GLU A 5 3.61 1.65 -10.33
C GLU A 5 2.20 2.07 -9.89
N LYS A 6 1.18 1.26 -10.22
CA LYS A 6 -0.21 1.51 -9.80
C LYS A 6 -0.38 1.43 -8.29
N VAL A 7 0.19 0.42 -7.66
CA VAL A 7 0.17 0.27 -6.19
C VAL A 7 0.86 1.46 -5.52
N LEU A 8 2.05 1.85 -5.99
CA LEU A 8 2.77 2.98 -5.45
C LEU A 8 2.00 4.31 -5.60
N LEU A 9 1.34 4.51 -6.74
CA LEU A 9 0.51 5.70 -6.98
C LEU A 9 -0.64 5.77 -5.98
N LEU A 10 -1.38 4.68 -5.80
CA LEU A 10 -2.51 4.64 -4.87
C LEU A 10 -2.10 4.83 -3.41
N VAL A 11 -0.97 4.23 -3.00
CA VAL A 11 -0.44 4.45 -1.66
C VAL A 11 -0.08 5.92 -1.45
N ARG A 12 0.49 6.60 -2.46
CA ARG A 12 0.82 8.03 -2.37
C ARG A 12 -0.41 8.93 -2.38
N GLU A 13 -1.43 8.60 -3.16
CA GLU A 13 -2.66 9.40 -3.27
C GLU A 13 -3.54 9.27 -2.01
N LYS A 14 -3.65 8.05 -1.46
CA LYS A 14 -4.50 7.79 -0.29
C LYS A 14 -3.80 8.00 1.04
N GLY A 15 -2.47 7.93 1.08
CA GLY A 15 -1.66 8.07 2.29
C GLY A 15 -1.76 6.86 3.22
N GLU A 16 -2.96 6.60 3.74
CA GLU A 16 -3.31 5.41 4.53
C GLU A 16 -4.33 4.59 3.75
N ALA A 17 -3.86 3.56 3.04
CA ALA A 17 -4.73 2.60 2.36
C ALA A 17 -4.34 1.19 2.75
N SER A 18 -5.34 0.37 3.05
CA SER A 18 -5.13 -1.06 3.30
C SER A 18 -4.77 -1.79 1.99
N ALA A 19 -4.16 -2.97 2.09
CA ALA A 19 -3.86 -3.77 0.90
C ALA A 19 -5.15 -4.19 0.19
N GLU A 20 -6.22 -4.39 0.95
CA GLU A 20 -7.57 -4.71 0.50
C GLU A 20 -8.18 -3.58 -0.33
N ASP A 21 -8.06 -2.33 0.13
CA ASP A 21 -8.57 -1.16 -0.61
C ASP A 21 -7.85 -0.99 -1.96
N ILE A 22 -6.52 -1.14 -1.94
CA ILE A 22 -5.69 -1.04 -3.14
C ILE A 22 -6.02 -2.18 -4.12
N ALA A 23 -6.18 -3.41 -3.60
CA ALA A 23 -6.51 -4.59 -4.38
C ALA A 23 -7.87 -4.45 -5.07
N PHE A 24 -8.87 -3.94 -4.35
CA PHE A 24 -10.20 -3.66 -4.90
C PHE A 24 -10.15 -2.60 -6.01
N GLU A 25 -9.38 -1.54 -5.82
CA GLU A 25 -9.33 -0.41 -6.75
C GLU A 25 -8.63 -0.75 -8.07
N ILE A 26 -7.63 -1.63 -8.05
CA ILE A 26 -6.89 -2.03 -9.27
C ILE A 26 -7.28 -3.41 -9.80
N ASP A 27 -8.32 -4.02 -9.23
CA ASP A 27 -8.87 -5.33 -9.59
C ASP A 27 -7.80 -6.43 -9.66
N VAL A 28 -7.11 -6.63 -8.53
CA VAL A 28 -6.09 -7.68 -8.39
C VAL A 28 -6.22 -8.43 -7.06
N PRO A 29 -5.69 -9.67 -6.96
CA PRO A 29 -5.66 -10.40 -5.70
C PRO A 29 -4.89 -9.64 -4.62
N VAL A 30 -5.44 -9.62 -3.41
CA VAL A 30 -4.86 -8.95 -2.23
C VAL A 30 -3.45 -9.47 -1.95
N GLU A 31 -3.21 -10.77 -2.15
CA GLU A 31 -1.91 -11.41 -1.94
C GLU A 31 -0.81 -10.76 -2.79
N LYS A 32 -1.12 -10.43 -4.05
CA LYS A 32 -0.16 -9.76 -4.95
C LYS A 32 0.16 -8.35 -4.47
N VAL A 33 -0.84 -7.61 -3.97
CA VAL A 33 -0.63 -6.28 -3.41
C VAL A 33 0.25 -6.36 -2.17
N VAL A 34 0.00 -7.33 -1.29
CA VAL A 34 0.81 -7.56 -0.09
C VAL A 34 2.27 -7.86 -0.44
N GLU A 35 2.53 -8.70 -1.44
CA GLU A 35 3.90 -8.98 -1.90
C GLU A 35 4.60 -7.71 -2.42
N ILE A 36 3.90 -6.91 -3.22
CA ILE A 36 4.42 -5.65 -3.76
C ILE A 36 4.73 -4.66 -2.62
N LEU A 37 3.80 -4.46 -1.69
CA LEU A 37 3.98 -3.55 -0.55
C LEU A 37 5.15 -3.99 0.34
N LYS A 38 5.31 -5.30 0.57
CA LYS A 38 6.48 -5.86 1.28
C LYS A 38 7.79 -5.55 0.54
N GLY A 39 7.81 -5.72 -0.79
CA GLY A 39 8.95 -5.37 -1.63
C GLY A 39 9.30 -3.89 -1.58
N MET A 40 8.31 -3.01 -1.65
CA MET A 40 8.52 -1.56 -1.57
C MET A 40 9.03 -1.12 -0.19
N LYS A 41 8.52 -1.74 0.88
CA LYS A 41 9.00 -1.50 2.25
C LYS A 41 10.46 -1.93 2.43
N SER A 42 10.87 -3.08 1.88
CA SER A 42 12.24 -3.58 2.04
C SER A 42 13.28 -2.69 1.36
N ILE A 43 12.90 -1.93 0.33
CA ILE A 43 13.75 -0.95 -0.36
C ILE A 43 13.54 0.49 0.12
N GLY A 44 12.75 0.69 1.17
CA GLY A 44 12.54 2.01 1.80
C GLY A 44 11.65 2.98 1.01
N LEU A 45 10.86 2.48 0.05
CA LEU A 45 9.87 3.31 -0.67
C LEU A 45 8.62 3.59 0.15
N LEU A 46 8.32 2.74 1.14
CA LEU A 46 7.20 2.89 2.08
C LEU A 46 7.75 2.86 3.51
N ILE A 47 7.33 3.82 4.32
CA ILE A 47 7.53 3.81 5.77
C ILE A 47 6.33 3.15 6.44
N GLU A 48 6.54 2.41 7.52
CA GLU A 48 5.42 1.94 8.33
C GLU A 48 4.62 3.14 8.82
N ALA A 49 3.30 3.10 8.60
CA ALA A 49 2.41 3.99 9.34
C ALA A 49 2.65 3.70 10.83
N ASP A 50 3.03 4.74 11.57
CA ASP A 50 3.27 4.64 13.00
C ASP A 50 1.93 4.44 13.71
N THR A 51 1.48 3.18 13.80
CA THR A 51 0.22 2.81 14.45
C THR A 51 0.23 3.09 15.95
N SER A 52 1.35 3.56 16.52
CA SER A 52 1.46 4.03 17.92
C SER A 52 0.63 5.29 18.19
N LYS A 53 0.09 5.93 17.14
CA LYS A 53 -0.88 7.04 17.24
C LYS A 53 -2.25 6.70 16.64
N ALA A 54 -2.73 5.46 16.81
CA ALA A 54 -4.17 5.19 16.76
C ALA A 54 -4.85 5.78 18.02
N SER A 55 -4.83 7.10 18.14
CA SER A 55 -5.55 7.83 19.17
C SER A 55 -6.15 9.07 18.50
N ASP A 56 -7.47 9.06 18.38
CA ASP A 56 -8.32 10.16 17.95
C ASP A 56 -8.17 10.63 16.49
N ARG A 57 -8.57 9.78 15.54
CA ARG A 57 -9.29 10.24 14.33
C ARG A 57 -10.02 9.15 13.58
#